data_AF-A0A937EFJ5-F1
#
_entry.id   AF-A0A937EFJ5-F1
#
_cell.length_a   1.000
_cell.length_b   1.000
_cell.length_c   1.000
_cell.angle_alpha   90.00
_cell.angle_beta   90.00
_cell.angle_gamma   90.00
#
_symmetry.space_group_name_H-M   'P 1'
#
loop_
_entity.id
_entity.type
_entity.pdbx_description
1 polymer ?
#
loop_
_entity_poly.entity_id
_entity_poly.type
_entity_poly.pdbx_seq_one_letter_code
_entity_poly.pdbx_strand_id
1 'polypeptide(L)'
;MSVVEQYARAHIVTDEEDPGAVPVMLRYDPDSDPRSVRVGLPGPHEWTFSRALLEQGLRAPVESGDVRVWPCGRVQAVVEFHTDHGVSVVQFESKALFRFLRRTYTVDTVGTRSTVRG
;
A
#
# COMPACT_ATOMS: atom_id res chain seq x y z
N MET A 1 10.72 -14.20 -8.19
CA MET A 1 9.47 -13.72 -8.85
C MET A 1 9.64 -12.24 -9.23
N SER A 2 8.87 -11.70 -10.18
CA SER A 2 9.08 -10.30 -10.61
C SER A 2 8.53 -9.30 -9.58
N VAL A 3 9.28 -8.23 -9.34
CA VAL A 3 8.82 -7.08 -8.55
C VAL A 3 7.58 -6.45 -9.21
N VAL A 4 6.61 -6.05 -8.38
CA VAL A 4 5.45 -5.27 -8.82
C VAL A 4 5.64 -3.81 -8.42
N GLU A 5 5.67 -2.94 -9.40
CA GLU A 5 5.65 -1.48 -9.21
C GLU A 5 4.43 -0.86 -9.88
N GLN A 6 3.82 0.10 -9.20
CA GLN A 6 2.64 0.83 -9.70
C GLN A 6 2.64 2.26 -9.19
N TYR A 7 2.65 3.21 -10.12
CA TYR A 7 2.35 4.61 -9.81
C TYR A 7 0.86 4.79 -9.48
N ALA A 8 0.60 5.55 -8.42
CA ALA A 8 -0.73 6.01 -8.02
C ALA A 8 -0.67 7.49 -7.64
N ARG A 9 -1.83 8.07 -7.34
CA ARG A 9 -1.93 9.37 -6.69
C ARG A 9 -2.49 9.20 -5.29
N ALA A 10 -1.97 10.01 -4.37
CA ALA A 10 -2.45 10.05 -3.00
C ALA A 10 -2.55 11.49 -2.51
N HIS A 11 -3.53 11.76 -1.65
CA HIS A 11 -3.55 12.97 -0.85
C HIS A 11 -2.86 12.68 0.47
N ILE A 12 -1.90 13.52 0.83
CA ILE A 12 -1.23 13.47 2.14
C ILE A 12 -1.88 14.55 2.97
N VAL A 13 -2.55 14.15 4.05
CA VAL A 13 -3.16 15.10 4.97
C VAL A 13 -2.09 15.49 5.99
N THR A 14 -1.63 16.73 5.88
CA THR A 14 -0.77 17.40 6.85
C THR A 14 -1.51 18.63 7.41
N ASP A 15 -1.00 19.23 8.49
CA ASP A 15 -1.55 20.47 9.04
C ASP A 15 -1.27 21.71 8.15
N GLU A 16 -0.55 21.54 7.04
CA GLU A 16 -0.18 22.59 6.08
C GLU A 16 -1.21 22.67 4.93
N GLU A 17 -1.10 23.69 4.05
CA GLU A 17 -2.00 23.84 2.88
C GLU A 17 -2.08 22.55 2.04
N ASP A 18 -3.30 22.10 1.70
CA ASP A 18 -3.55 20.89 0.91
C ASP A 18 -2.81 20.98 -0.44
N PRO A 19 -1.71 20.23 -0.63
CA PRO A 19 -0.92 20.31 -1.86
C PRO A 19 -1.62 19.61 -3.04
N GLY A 20 -2.80 19.03 -2.80
CA GLY A 20 -3.50 18.16 -3.73
C GLY A 20 -2.86 16.78 -3.86
N ALA A 21 -3.28 16.04 -4.87
CA ALA A 21 -2.86 14.66 -5.05
C ALA A 21 -1.42 14.55 -5.60
N VAL A 22 -0.50 14.02 -4.78
CA VAL A 22 0.90 13.80 -5.14
C VAL A 22 1.12 12.43 -5.78
N PRO A 23 2.10 12.27 -6.67
CA PRO A 23 2.45 10.96 -7.21
C PRO A 23 3.12 10.09 -6.14
N VAL A 24 2.74 8.82 -6.07
CA VAL A 24 3.35 7.82 -5.17
C VAL A 24 3.65 6.53 -5.92
N MET A 25 4.65 5.78 -5.47
CA MET A 25 5.02 4.47 -5.99
C MET A 25 4.61 3.38 -5.01
N LEU A 26 3.72 2.48 -5.42
CA LEU A 26 3.43 1.24 -4.70
C LEU A 26 4.39 0.15 -5.19
N ARG A 27 5.11 -0.49 -4.27
CA ARG A 27 6.07 -1.56 -4.57
C ARG A 27 5.82 -2.81 -3.73
N TYR A 28 5.92 -3.97 -4.39
CA TYR A 28 5.88 -5.29 -3.77
C TYR A 28 7.03 -6.14 -4.32
N ASP A 29 7.80 -6.75 -3.43
CA ASP A 29 8.97 -7.57 -3.77
C ASP A 29 8.81 -8.98 -3.17
N PRO A 30 8.31 -9.96 -3.96
CA PRO A 30 8.02 -11.30 -3.45
C PRO A 30 9.25 -12.09 -2.99
N ASP A 31 10.44 -11.75 -3.51
CA ASP A 31 11.67 -12.48 -3.17
C ASP A 31 12.36 -11.87 -1.93
N SER A 32 12.25 -10.54 -1.76
CA SER A 32 12.84 -9.85 -0.60
C SER A 32 11.95 -9.86 0.64
N ASP A 33 10.66 -9.50 0.49
CA ASP A 33 9.71 -9.47 1.61
C ASP A 33 8.27 -9.66 1.09
N PRO A 34 7.78 -10.91 0.97
CA PRO A 34 6.47 -11.20 0.41
C PRO A 34 5.30 -10.78 1.31
N ARG A 35 5.56 -10.31 2.54
CA ARG A 35 4.54 -9.88 3.49
C ARG A 35 4.33 -8.38 3.50
N SER A 36 5.20 -7.62 2.85
CA SER A 36 5.23 -6.15 2.96
C SER A 36 4.87 -5.46 1.65
N VAL A 37 4.25 -4.29 1.78
CA VAL A 37 4.01 -3.33 0.71
C VAL A 37 4.78 -2.07 1.07
N ARG A 38 5.44 -1.48 0.06
CA ARG A 38 6.14 -0.21 0.20
C ARG A 38 5.42 0.89 -0.57
N VAL A 39 5.37 2.08 0.03
CA VAL A 39 4.84 3.30 -0.57
C VAL A 39 5.95 4.34 -0.59
N GLY A 40 6.48 4.62 -1.78
CA GLY A 40 7.45 5.68 -1.99
C GLY A 40 6.75 6.99 -2.35
N LEU A 41 7.09 8.05 -1.63
CA LEU A 41 6.63 9.42 -1.87
C LEU A 41 7.71 10.20 -2.63
N PRO A 42 7.40 11.38 -3.18
CA PRO A 42 8.43 12.27 -3.69
C PRO A 42 9.44 12.61 -2.58
N GLY A 43 10.73 12.51 -2.89
CA GLY A 43 11.81 12.71 -1.92
C GLY A 43 12.24 11.41 -1.23
N PRO A 44 12.84 11.48 -0.03
CA PRO A 44 13.40 10.32 0.67
C PRO A 44 12.36 9.54 1.51
N HIS A 45 11.08 9.89 1.41
CA HIS A 45 10.04 9.33 2.28
C HIS A 45 9.50 8.00 1.71
N GLU A 46 9.62 6.94 2.51
CA GLU A 46 9.08 5.62 2.21
C GLU A 46 8.32 5.08 3.44
N TRP A 47 7.15 4.49 3.21
CA TRP A 47 6.42 3.74 4.23
C TRP A 47 6.35 2.27 3.87
N THR A 48 6.47 1.41 4.88
CA THR A 48 6.35 -0.05 4.72
C THR A 48 5.31 -0.59 5.70
N PHE A 49 4.39 -1.42 5.21
CA PHE A 49 3.38 -2.06 6.06
C PHE A 49 2.89 -3.39 5.45
N SER A 50 2.13 -4.14 6.23
CA SER A 50 1.67 -5.48 5.84
C SER A 50 0.76 -5.46 4.61
N ARG A 51 1.04 -6.34 3.64
CA ARG A 51 0.17 -6.61 2.50
C ARG A 51 -1.20 -7.11 2.95
N ALA A 52 -1.24 -7.96 3.97
CA ALA A 52 -2.48 -8.49 4.51
C ALA A 52 -3.31 -7.39 5.20
N LEU A 53 -2.65 -6.44 5.87
CA LEU A 53 -3.31 -5.26 6.45
C LEU A 53 -3.97 -4.42 5.35
N LEU A 54 -3.27 -4.17 4.24
CA LEU A 54 -3.86 -3.47 3.10
C LEU A 54 -5.09 -4.20 2.56
N GLU A 55 -4.99 -5.51 2.38
CA GLU A 55 -6.08 -6.33 1.82
C GLU A 55 -7.33 -6.33 2.70
N GLN A 56 -7.16 -6.48 4.01
CA GLN A 56 -8.25 -6.47 4.97
C GLN A 56 -8.84 -5.06 5.13
N GLY A 57 -7.97 -4.07 5.22
CA GLY A 57 -8.30 -2.65 5.36
C GLY A 57 -9.09 -2.06 4.19
N LEU A 58 -8.99 -2.64 2.99
CA LEU A 58 -9.83 -2.27 1.85
C LEU A 58 -11.27 -2.78 1.96
N ARG A 59 -11.55 -3.73 2.86
CA ARG A 59 -12.88 -4.32 3.06
C ARG A 59 -13.59 -3.73 4.29
N ALA A 60 -12.85 -3.50 5.36
CA ALA A 60 -13.35 -2.93 6.61
C ALA A 60 -12.19 -2.26 7.37
N PRO A 61 -12.46 -1.34 8.31
CA PRO A 61 -11.42 -0.76 9.15
C PRO A 61 -10.63 -1.84 9.91
N VAL A 62 -9.31 -1.82 9.77
CA VAL A 62 -8.37 -2.73 10.46
C VAL A 62 -7.12 -1.96 10.88
N GLU A 63 -6.55 -2.35 12.02
CA GLU A 63 -5.34 -1.78 12.60
C GLU A 63 -4.35 -2.91 12.93
N SER A 64 -3.07 -2.64 12.75
CA SER A 64 -1.99 -3.55 13.14
C SER A 64 -0.71 -2.76 13.43
N GLY A 65 -0.28 -2.80 14.70
CA GLY A 65 0.84 -1.98 15.15
C GLY A 65 0.50 -0.50 14.95
N ASP A 66 1.41 0.23 14.34
CA ASP A 66 1.25 1.68 14.15
C ASP A 66 0.48 2.06 12.86
N VAL A 67 -0.06 1.07 12.14
CA VAL A 67 -0.72 1.30 10.85
C VAL A 67 -2.19 0.92 10.91
N ARG A 68 -3.04 1.82 10.45
CA ARG A 68 -4.48 1.60 10.31
C ARG A 68 -4.93 1.82 8.88
N VAL A 69 -5.80 0.96 8.37
CA VAL A 69 -6.33 1.02 7.00
C VAL A 69 -7.84 0.87 7.01
N TRP A 70 -8.56 1.72 6.29
CA TRP A 70 -10.01 1.65 6.18
C TRP A 70 -10.54 2.17 4.83
N PRO A 71 -11.72 1.68 4.38
CA PRO A 71 -12.41 2.29 3.25
C PRO A 71 -13.00 3.64 3.67
N CYS A 72 -12.92 4.63 2.79
CA CYS A 72 -13.50 5.96 3.00
C CYS A 72 -14.42 6.33 1.82
N GLY A 73 -15.73 6.20 2.03
CA GLY A 73 -16.70 6.33 0.95
C GLY A 73 -16.59 5.21 -0.08
N ARG A 74 -17.02 5.47 -1.32
CA ARG A 74 -17.10 4.44 -2.37
C ARG A 74 -15.81 4.22 -3.15
N VAL A 75 -14.92 5.21 -3.16
CA VAL A 75 -13.80 5.27 -4.12
C VAL A 75 -12.45 5.57 -3.48
N GLN A 76 -12.41 5.84 -2.17
CA GLN A 76 -11.18 6.12 -1.44
C GLN A 76 -10.92 5.06 -0.38
N ALA A 77 -9.66 4.88 -0.05
CA ALA A 77 -9.21 4.20 1.16
C ALA A 77 -8.15 5.06 1.83
N VAL A 78 -8.09 4.97 3.15
CA VAL A 78 -7.14 5.73 3.96
C VAL A 78 -6.17 4.76 4.60
N VAL A 79 -4.90 5.15 4.61
CA VAL A 79 -3.81 4.53 5.36
C VAL A 79 -3.29 5.58 6.33
N GLU A 80 -3.34 5.26 7.61
CA GLU A 80 -2.87 6.10 8.69
C GLU A 80 -1.65 5.45 9.33
N PHE A 81 -0.61 6.24 9.53
CA PHE A 81 0.63 5.85 10.19
C PHE A 81 0.79 6.66 11.47
N HIS A 82 0.90 5.96 12.59
CA HIS A 82 1.29 6.54 13.87
C HIS A 82 2.81 6.47 13.98
N THR A 83 3.44 7.59 14.33
CA THR A 83 4.89 7.68 14.52
C THR A 83 5.17 8.48 15.79
N ASP A 84 6.41 8.42 16.29
CA ASP A 84 6.85 9.26 17.41
C ASP A 84 6.70 10.76 17.13
N HIS A 85 6.61 11.15 15.85
CA HIS A 85 6.45 12.53 15.39
C HIS A 85 4.99 12.92 15.12
N GLY A 86 4.03 12.03 15.40
CA GLY A 86 2.60 12.27 15.20
C GLY A 86 1.98 11.33 14.16
N VAL A 87 0.82 11.74 13.63
CA VAL A 87 0.00 10.93 12.72
C VAL A 87 0.18 11.43 11.29
N SER A 88 0.43 10.51 10.36
CA SER A 88 0.41 10.78 8.92
C SER A 88 -0.77 10.06 8.28
N VAL A 89 -1.66 10.79 7.62
CA VAL A 89 -2.85 10.22 6.98
C VAL A 89 -2.72 10.35 5.47
N VAL A 90 -2.94 9.24 4.77
CA VAL A 90 -2.75 9.14 3.33
C VAL A 90 -4.00 8.57 2.70
N GLN A 91 -4.59 9.29 1.76
CA GLN A 91 -5.78 8.87 1.04
C GLN A 91 -5.43 8.44 -0.39
N PHE A 92 -5.91 7.27 -0.79
CA PHE A 92 -5.71 6.69 -2.11
C PHE A 92 -7.04 6.38 -2.80
N GLU A 93 -7.05 6.44 -4.13
CA GLU A 93 -8.13 5.82 -4.90
C GLU A 93 -8.13 4.28 -4.65
N SER A 94 -9.24 3.72 -4.16
CA SER A 94 -9.33 2.29 -3.83
C SER A 94 -9.02 1.42 -5.05
N LYS A 95 -9.44 1.84 -6.26
CA LYS A 95 -9.17 1.10 -7.51
C LYS A 95 -7.67 0.94 -7.79
N ALA A 96 -6.83 1.87 -7.35
CA ALA A 96 -5.39 1.79 -7.52
C ALA A 96 -4.81 0.72 -6.57
N LEU A 97 -5.24 0.71 -5.31
CA LEU A 97 -4.82 -0.28 -4.32
C LEU A 97 -5.30 -1.70 -4.69
N PHE A 98 -6.56 -1.86 -5.13
CA PHE A 98 -7.06 -3.15 -5.63
C PHE A 98 -6.28 -3.66 -6.84
N ARG A 99 -5.95 -2.78 -7.80
CA ARG A 99 -5.14 -3.15 -8.97
C ARG A 99 -3.75 -3.62 -8.56
N PHE A 100 -3.13 -2.92 -7.62
CA PHE A 100 -1.82 -3.27 -7.09
C PHE A 100 -1.86 -4.64 -6.41
N LEU A 101 -2.78 -4.86 -5.47
CA LEU A 101 -2.95 -6.15 -4.79
C LEU A 101 -3.18 -7.30 -5.78
N ARG A 102 -4.06 -7.11 -6.78
CA ARG A 102 -4.27 -8.12 -7.83
C ARG A 102 -2.98 -8.52 -8.54
N ARG A 103 -2.10 -7.56 -8.84
CA ARG A 103 -0.80 -7.85 -9.46
C ARG A 103 0.12 -8.64 -8.52
N THR A 104 0.08 -8.38 -7.21
CA THR A 104 0.85 -9.16 -6.21
C THR A 104 0.45 -10.65 -6.22
N TYR A 105 -0.85 -10.97 -6.25
CA TYR A 105 -1.29 -12.37 -6.30
C TYR A 105 -0.90 -13.06 -7.61
N THR A 106 -0.88 -12.33 -8.73
CA THR A 106 -0.46 -12.90 -10.01
C THR A 106 1.00 -13.34 -9.97
N VAL A 107 1.90 -12.54 -9.41
CA VAL A 107 3.32 -12.92 -9.29
C VAL A 107 3.52 -14.08 -8.30
N ASP A 108 2.81 -14.07 -7.16
CA ASP A 108 2.81 -15.19 -6.21
C ASP A 108 2.40 -16.51 -6.89
N THR A 109 1.28 -16.48 -7.61
CA THR A 109 0.71 -17.67 -8.28
C THR A 109 1.65 -18.23 -9.35
N VAL A 110 2.30 -17.36 -10.13
CA VAL A 110 3.27 -17.78 -11.16
C VAL A 110 4.50 -18.43 -10.52
N GLY A 111 4.99 -17.86 -9.41
CA GLY A 111 6.15 -18.42 -8.72
C GLY A 111 5.83 -19.76 -8.04
N THR A 112 4.70 -19.89 -7.35
CA THR A 112 4.28 -21.17 -6.75
C THR A 112 4.13 -22.27 -7.79
N ARG A 113 3.59 -21.97 -8.98
CA ARG A 113 3.48 -22.95 -10.08
C ARG A 113 4.83 -23.39 -10.66
N SER A 114 5.86 -22.56 -10.53
CA SER A 114 7.21 -22.85 -11.04
C SER A 114 8.03 -23.71 -10.07
N THR A 115 7.70 -23.69 -8.78
CA THR A 115 8.39 -24.47 -7.73
C THR A 115 7.93 -25.92 -7.62
N VAL A 116 6.89 -26.36 -8.35
CA VAL A 116 6.37 -27.74 -8.30
C VAL A 116 7.06 -28.69 -9.32
N ARG A 117 8.28 -28.38 -9.75
CA ARG A 117 9.11 -29.29 -10.56
C ARG A 117 10.44 -29.53 -9.85
N GLY A 118 10.57 -30.70 -9.23
CA GLY A 118 11.79 -31.20 -8.58
C GLY A 118 11.47 -32.35 -7.66
#